data_AF-A0A849QPJ5-F1
#
_entry.id   AF-A0A849QPJ5-F1
#
_cell.length_a   1.000
_cell.length_b   1.000
_cell.length_c   1.000
_cell.angle_alpha   90.00
_cell.angle_beta   90.00
_cell.angle_gamma   90.00
#
_symmetry.space_group_name_H-M   'P 1'
#
loop_
_entity.id
_entity.type
_entity.pdbx_description
1 polymer ?
#
loop_
_entity_poly.entity_id
_entity_poly.type
_entity_poly.pdbx_seq_one_letter_code
_entity_poly.pdbx_strand_id
1 'polypeptide(L)'
;MESQSVNTQEFANRQFKIKEIPVLSFFTGGGFLDLGFEQAGFKIVWNNECNPVFADMYEYGTTTWRNSSSPNSKQAKISDRRSIVDIAACDIIEAAFPLEIPELFGMIGGPPCPDFSIGGKNRGHNGIHGPLSNVYVDRICEIKPDFFVFENVAGLFRTKKHREFLA
;
A
#
# COMPACT_ATOMS: atom_id res chain seq x y z
N MET A 1 -57.28 5.37 14.76
CA MET A 1 -55.87 5.83 14.74
C MET A 1 -55.01 4.63 15.09
N GLU A 2 -54.62 3.87 14.07
CA GLU A 2 -53.70 2.73 14.26
C GLU A 2 -52.28 3.28 14.31
N SER A 3 -51.63 3.09 15.45
CA SER A 3 -50.21 3.35 15.64
C SER A 3 -49.42 2.32 14.84
N GLN A 4 -48.81 2.74 13.73
CA GLN A 4 -47.79 1.93 13.06
C GLN A 4 -46.60 1.78 14.02
N SER A 5 -46.47 0.59 14.61
CA SER A 5 -45.31 0.20 15.39
C SER A 5 -44.12 0.08 14.43
N VAL A 6 -43.19 1.03 14.51
CA VAL A 6 -41.89 0.92 13.84
C VAL A 6 -41.18 -0.30 14.40
N ASN A 7 -40.89 -1.29 13.54
CA ASN A 7 -40.22 -2.52 13.94
C ASN A 7 -38.75 -2.24 14.25
N THR A 8 -38.45 -2.05 15.53
CA THR A 8 -37.11 -1.72 16.04
C THR A 8 -36.07 -2.81 15.74
N GLN A 9 -36.50 -4.05 15.44
CA GLN A 9 -35.60 -5.15 15.07
C GLN A 9 -35.07 -5.01 13.63
N GLU A 10 -35.77 -4.29 12.74
CA GLU A 10 -35.36 -4.10 11.35
C GLU A 10 -34.20 -3.10 11.22
N PHE A 11 -34.10 -2.14 12.16
CA PHE A 11 -32.99 -1.19 12.26
C PHE A 11 -31.72 -1.81 12.88
N ALA A 12 -31.88 -2.75 13.82
CA ALA A 12 -30.76 -3.40 14.50
C ALA A 12 -30.00 -4.42 13.62
N ASN A 13 -30.65 -4.96 12.57
CA ASN A 13 -30.09 -5.98 11.69
C ASN A 13 -29.45 -5.43 10.40
N ARG A 14 -29.40 -4.11 10.20
CA ARG A 14 -28.50 -3.52 9.19
C ARG A 14 -27.08 -3.55 9.73
N GLN A 15 -26.47 -4.73 9.66
CA GLN A 15 -25.03 -4.86 9.75
C GLN A 15 -24.47 -4.10 8.54
N PHE A 16 -24.14 -2.82 8.72
CA PHE A 16 -23.39 -2.07 7.71
C PHE A 16 -22.07 -2.81 7.54
N LYS A 17 -21.99 -3.69 6.54
CA LYS A 17 -20.71 -4.19 6.05
C LYS A 17 -19.98 -2.94 5.54
N ILE A 18 -19.10 -2.41 6.37
CA ILE A 18 -18.15 -1.39 5.92
C ILE A 18 -17.42 -2.06 4.75
N LYS A 19 -17.58 -1.47 3.57
CA LYS A 19 -16.91 -1.94 2.36
C LYS A 19 -15.41 -1.82 2.64
N GLU A 20 -14.68 -2.93 2.53
CA GLU A 20 -13.23 -2.93 2.72
C GLU A 20 -12.61 -1.87 1.80
N ILE A 21 -11.83 -0.96 2.37
CA ILE A 21 -11.20 0.12 1.59
C ILE A 21 -10.00 -0.47 0.84
N PRO A 22 -9.98 -0.41 -0.51
CA PRO A 22 -8.87 -0.92 -1.30
C PRO A 22 -7.59 -0.12 -1.08
N VAL A 23 -6.46 -0.82 -1.08
CA VAL A 23 -5.14 -0.24 -0.93
C VAL A 23 -4.17 -0.83 -1.95
N LEU A 24 -3.38 0.05 -2.57
CA LEU A 24 -2.21 -0.27 -3.37
C LEU A 24 -0.97 -0.21 -2.47
N SER A 25 -0.28 -1.33 -2.29
CA SER A 25 0.90 -1.41 -1.42
C SER A 25 2.21 -1.42 -2.21
N PHE A 26 3.14 -0.55 -1.86
CA PHE A 26 4.42 -0.39 -2.54
C PHE A 26 5.57 -0.69 -1.58
N PHE A 27 6.64 -1.29 -2.11
CA PHE A 27 7.81 -1.68 -1.32
C PHE A 27 7.40 -2.56 -0.13
N THR A 28 6.63 -3.61 -0.39
CA THR A 28 5.94 -4.37 0.68
C THR A 28 6.90 -5.04 1.64
N GLY A 29 8.14 -5.30 1.23
CA GLY A 29 9.11 -6.04 2.02
C GLY A 29 8.53 -7.40 2.42
N GLY A 30 8.65 -7.76 3.69
CA GLY A 30 8.04 -8.98 4.25
C GLY A 30 6.53 -8.89 4.52
N GLY A 31 5.87 -7.77 4.24
CA GLY A 31 4.41 -7.62 4.34
C GLY A 31 3.86 -7.13 5.69
N PHE A 32 4.71 -6.59 6.57
CA PHE A 32 4.27 -6.15 7.90
C PHE A 32 3.36 -4.91 7.88
N LEU A 33 3.60 -3.98 6.95
CA LEU A 33 2.72 -2.82 6.78
C LEU A 33 1.35 -3.26 6.27
N ASP A 34 1.32 -4.09 5.23
CA ASP A 34 0.11 -4.73 4.69
C ASP A 34 -0.70 -5.46 5.76
N LEU A 35 -0.01 -6.25 6.59
CA LEU A 35 -0.62 -6.98 7.71
C LEU A 35 -1.36 -6.05 8.67
N GLY A 36 -0.76 -4.92 9.02
CA GLY A 36 -1.41 -3.91 9.87
C GLY A 36 -2.65 -3.30 9.22
N PHE A 37 -2.60 -3.01 7.92
CA PHE A 37 -3.74 -2.50 7.16
C PHE A 37 -4.86 -3.53 7.03
N GLU A 38 -4.55 -4.80 6.75
CA GLU A 38 -5.56 -5.88 6.71
C GLU A 38 -6.24 -6.06 8.07
N GLN A 39 -5.48 -6.03 9.17
CA GLN A 39 -6.04 -6.09 10.52
C GLN A 39 -6.93 -4.89 10.86
N ALA A 40 -6.64 -3.72 10.27
CA ALA A 40 -7.46 -2.52 10.41
C ALA A 40 -8.70 -2.49 9.49
N GLY A 41 -8.91 -3.54 8.67
CA GLY A 41 -10.09 -3.67 7.81
C GLY A 41 -9.92 -3.10 6.39
N PHE A 42 -8.69 -2.81 5.98
CA PHE A 42 -8.36 -2.48 4.59
C PHE A 42 -8.11 -3.73 3.76
N LYS A 43 -8.17 -3.58 2.43
CA LYS A 43 -7.92 -4.67 1.49
C LYS A 43 -6.76 -4.35 0.57
N ILE A 44 -5.70 -5.14 0.63
CA ILE A 44 -4.60 -5.06 -0.34
C ILE A 44 -5.09 -5.66 -1.66
N VAL A 45 -5.32 -4.80 -2.66
CA VAL A 45 -5.81 -5.19 -4.00
C VAL A 45 -4.69 -5.29 -5.03
N TRP A 46 -3.57 -4.62 -4.76
CA TRP A 46 -2.36 -4.68 -5.55
C TRP A 46 -1.15 -4.41 -4.66
N ASN A 47 -0.04 -5.09 -4.93
CA ASN A 47 1.19 -4.97 -4.15
C ASN A 47 2.46 -5.11 -5.02
N ASN A 48 3.53 -4.41 -4.62
CA ASN A 48 4.81 -4.41 -5.33
C ASN A 48 6.02 -4.64 -4.42
N GLU A 49 6.85 -5.59 -4.83
CA GLU A 49 8.15 -5.87 -4.22
C GLU A 49 9.12 -6.41 -5.27
N CYS A 50 10.18 -5.64 -5.56
CA CYS A 50 11.12 -5.98 -6.61
C CYS A 50 12.23 -6.92 -6.16
N ASN A 51 12.52 -6.99 -4.86
CA ASN A 51 13.50 -7.91 -4.33
C ASN A 51 12.88 -9.32 -4.24
N PRO A 52 13.44 -10.32 -4.95
CA PRO A 52 12.82 -11.63 -5.01
C PRO A 52 12.76 -12.34 -3.65
N VAL A 53 13.74 -12.11 -2.78
CA VAL A 53 13.78 -12.74 -1.45
C VAL A 53 12.67 -12.18 -0.56
N PHE A 54 12.45 -10.87 -0.58
CA PHE A 54 11.37 -10.25 0.19
C PHE A 54 9.99 -10.57 -0.37
N ALA A 55 9.85 -10.62 -1.69
CA ALA A 55 8.62 -11.05 -2.33
C ALA A 55 8.27 -12.50 -1.95
N ASP A 56 9.23 -13.43 -1.95
CA ASP A 56 8.98 -14.82 -1.53
C ASP A 56 8.63 -14.89 -0.03
N MET A 57 9.30 -14.09 0.80
CA MET A 57 8.97 -13.96 2.23
C MET A 57 7.54 -13.43 2.44
N TYR A 58 7.14 -12.40 1.69
CA TYR A 58 5.79 -11.84 1.72
C TYR A 58 4.74 -12.90 1.39
N GLU A 59 4.92 -13.60 0.27
CA GLU A 59 3.96 -14.58 -0.23
C GLU A 59 3.78 -15.72 0.77
N TYR A 60 4.88 -16.24 1.32
CA TYR A 60 4.84 -17.31 2.32
C TYR A 60 4.24 -16.84 3.65
N GLY A 61 4.73 -15.73 4.19
CA GLY A 61 4.32 -15.20 5.49
C GLY A 61 2.84 -14.81 5.51
N THR A 62 2.41 -14.03 4.51
CA THR A 62 1.02 -13.57 4.40
C THR A 62 0.06 -14.72 4.17
N THR A 63 0.44 -15.72 3.34
CA THR A 63 -0.39 -16.93 3.14
C THR A 63 -0.56 -17.70 4.45
N THR A 64 0.53 -17.89 5.19
CA THR A 64 0.50 -18.64 6.45
C THR A 64 -0.37 -17.92 7.48
N TRP A 65 -0.23 -16.60 7.60
CA TRP A 65 -1.03 -15.80 8.51
C TRP A 65 -2.52 -15.77 8.14
N ARG A 66 -2.88 -15.56 6.86
CA ARG A 66 -4.29 -15.60 6.43
C ARG A 66 -4.90 -16.98 6.70
N ASN A 67 -4.16 -18.06 6.44
CA ASN A 67 -4.62 -19.43 6.72
C ASN A 67 -4.79 -19.75 8.20
N SER A 68 -4.01 -19.12 9.09
CA SER A 68 -4.19 -19.33 10.54
C SER A 68 -5.48 -18.71 11.06
N SER A 69 -5.95 -17.63 10.41
CA SER A 69 -7.20 -16.94 10.78
C SER A 69 -8.41 -17.47 10.02
N SER A 70 -8.24 -17.92 8.77
CA SER A 70 -9.30 -18.46 7.93
C SER A 70 -8.74 -19.61 7.08
N PRO A 71 -8.98 -20.87 7.49
CA PRO A 71 -8.49 -22.04 6.75
C PRO A 71 -8.94 -22.02 5.28
N ASN A 72 -8.03 -22.43 4.37
CA ASN A 72 -8.21 -22.38 2.91
C ASN A 72 -8.28 -20.97 2.31
N SER A 73 -7.65 -19.99 2.96
CA SER A 73 -7.44 -18.68 2.37
C SER A 73 -6.60 -18.78 1.09
N LYS A 74 -6.89 -17.92 0.12
CA LYS A 74 -6.12 -17.83 -1.12
C LYS A 74 -4.66 -17.51 -0.81
N GLN A 75 -3.75 -18.19 -1.49
CA GLN A 75 -2.32 -17.90 -1.42
C GLN A 75 -2.06 -16.43 -1.80
N ALA A 76 -1.33 -15.72 -0.95
CA ALA A 76 -0.86 -14.38 -1.21
C ALA A 76 0.18 -14.43 -2.34
N LYS A 77 0.11 -13.45 -3.24
CA LYS A 77 1.06 -13.26 -4.34
C LYS A 77 1.43 -11.79 -4.44
N ILE A 78 2.68 -11.52 -4.81
CA ILE A 78 3.05 -10.18 -5.26
C ILE A 78 2.45 -9.95 -6.65
N SER A 79 1.80 -8.81 -6.83
CA SER A 79 1.06 -8.43 -8.04
C SER A 79 2.04 -8.00 -9.12
N ASP A 80 3.09 -7.26 -8.75
CA ASP A 80 4.17 -6.91 -9.64
C ASP A 80 5.54 -6.97 -8.93
N ARG A 81 6.48 -7.74 -9.50
CA ARG A 81 7.84 -7.93 -8.97
C ARG A 81 8.89 -7.08 -9.71
N ARG A 82 8.48 -6.19 -10.60
CA ARG A 82 9.37 -5.21 -11.26
C ARG A 82 9.66 -4.04 -10.32
N SER A 83 10.71 -3.27 -10.63
CA SER A 83 10.94 -1.99 -9.98
C SER A 83 9.81 -1.03 -10.33
N ILE A 84 9.30 -0.25 -9.37
CA ILE A 84 8.27 0.79 -9.59
C ILE A 84 8.67 1.80 -10.68
N VAL A 85 9.98 1.97 -10.92
CA VAL A 85 10.54 2.78 -12.00
C VAL A 85 10.04 2.32 -13.37
N ASP A 86 9.87 1.01 -13.53
CA ASP A 86 9.53 0.34 -14.79
C ASP A 86 8.03 0.03 -14.92
N ILE A 87 7.21 0.56 -14.01
CA ILE A 87 5.76 0.34 -13.97
C ILE A 87 5.07 1.69 -14.10
N ALA A 88 4.25 1.89 -15.14
CA ALA A 88 3.50 3.11 -15.33
C ALA A 88 2.27 3.15 -14.39
N ALA A 89 1.81 4.36 -14.02
CA ALA A 89 0.61 4.51 -13.20
C ALA A 89 -0.65 3.88 -13.83
N CYS A 90 -0.79 3.95 -15.16
CA CYS A 90 -1.89 3.31 -15.87
C CYS A 90 -1.88 1.79 -15.69
N ASP A 91 -0.72 1.15 -15.80
CA ASP A 91 -0.57 -0.31 -15.64
C ASP A 91 -0.96 -0.75 -14.23
N ILE A 92 -0.60 0.06 -13.21
CA ILE A 92 -0.98 -0.20 -11.81
C ILE A 92 -2.49 -0.12 -11.63
N ILE A 93 -3.11 0.94 -12.15
CA ILE A 93 -4.56 1.15 -12.07
C ILE A 93 -5.32 0.05 -12.80
N GLU A 94 -4.93 -0.29 -14.02
CA GLU A 94 -5.58 -1.34 -14.82
C GLU A 94 -5.46 -2.71 -14.14
N ALA A 95 -4.30 -3.02 -13.55
CA ALA A 95 -4.10 -4.27 -12.83
C ALA A 95 -4.90 -4.33 -11.51
N ALA A 96 -4.96 -3.23 -10.76
CA ALA A 96 -5.66 -3.17 -9.47
C ALA A 96 -7.18 -3.05 -9.62
N PHE A 97 -7.65 -2.33 -10.65
CA PHE A 97 -9.02 -1.91 -10.86
C PHE A 97 -9.47 -2.14 -12.32
N PRO A 98 -9.53 -3.40 -12.78
CA PRO A 98 -9.79 -3.72 -14.20
C PRO A 98 -11.21 -3.39 -14.68
N LEU A 99 -12.14 -3.14 -13.75
CA LEU A 99 -13.54 -2.83 -14.05
C LEU A 99 -13.84 -1.35 -13.85
N GLU A 100 -13.54 -0.84 -12.67
CA GLU A 100 -13.82 0.53 -12.26
C GLU A 100 -12.92 0.91 -11.09
N ILE A 101 -12.44 2.15 -11.08
CA ILE A 101 -11.69 2.72 -9.95
C ILE A 101 -12.69 3.01 -8.82
N PRO A 102 -12.48 2.49 -7.60
CA PRO A 102 -13.38 2.74 -6.48
C PRO A 102 -13.41 4.23 -6.09
N GLU A 103 -14.55 4.67 -5.55
CA GLU A 103 -14.72 6.04 -5.02
C GLU A 103 -13.73 6.39 -3.89
N LEU A 104 -13.25 5.38 -3.16
CA LEU A 104 -12.31 5.53 -2.06
C LEU A 104 -11.23 4.45 -2.14
N PHE A 105 -9.97 4.83 -2.28
CA PHE A 105 -8.81 3.94 -2.14
C PHE A 105 -7.55 4.66 -1.65
N GLY A 106 -6.60 3.88 -1.16
CA GLY A 106 -5.33 4.40 -0.64
C GLY A 106 -4.09 3.85 -1.33
N MET A 107 -2.98 4.57 -1.18
CA MET A 107 -1.63 4.06 -1.46
C MET A 107 -0.82 3.99 -0.18
N ILE A 108 -0.13 2.89 0.07
CA ILE A 108 0.77 2.77 1.23
C ILE A 108 2.15 2.31 0.77
N GLY A 109 3.20 2.72 1.46
CA GLY A 109 4.53 2.21 1.16
C GLY A 109 5.64 2.81 2.01
N GLY A 110 6.74 2.08 2.10
CA GLY A 110 7.98 2.51 2.73
C GLY A 110 9.11 2.57 1.71
N PRO A 111 9.15 3.60 0.83
CA PRO A 111 10.18 3.67 -0.20
C PRO A 111 11.58 3.72 0.42
N PRO A 112 12.54 2.95 -0.11
CA PRO A 112 13.91 2.97 0.39
C PRO A 112 14.50 4.36 0.23
N CYS A 113 15.37 4.72 1.18
CA CYS A 113 15.91 6.06 1.37
C CYS A 113 17.42 6.04 1.10
N PRO A 114 17.90 6.06 -0.17
CA PRO A 114 19.27 5.64 -0.49
C PRO A 114 20.35 6.61 0.00
N ASP A 115 20.01 7.88 0.20
CA ASP A 115 20.94 8.93 0.62
C ASP A 115 21.05 9.14 2.15
N PHE A 116 20.38 8.30 2.95
CA PHE A 116 20.07 8.63 4.35
C PHE A 116 20.68 7.66 5.37
N SER A 117 21.56 6.75 4.94
CA SER A 117 22.41 5.98 5.86
C SER A 117 23.78 6.64 5.98
N ILE A 118 24.30 6.71 7.21
CA ILE A 118 25.59 7.32 7.58
C ILE A 118 26.81 6.65 6.88
N GLY A 119 26.60 5.60 6.07
CA GLY A 119 27.64 4.78 5.46
C GLY A 119 27.60 4.61 3.93
N GLY A 120 26.80 5.39 3.18
CA GLY A 120 26.64 5.20 1.73
C GLY A 120 27.25 6.32 0.89
N LYS A 121 28.25 6.01 0.06
CA LYS A 121 28.91 6.96 -0.84
C LYS A 121 27.91 7.72 -1.73
N ASN A 122 28.04 9.06 -1.74
CA ASN A 122 27.42 10.04 -2.63
C ASN A 122 27.55 9.69 -4.13
N ARG A 123 26.80 8.71 -4.63
CA ARG A 123 26.71 8.38 -6.07
C ARG A 123 25.29 8.51 -6.64
N GLY A 124 24.33 8.99 -5.86
CA GLY A 124 22.91 8.81 -6.13
C GLY A 124 22.14 9.95 -6.81
N HIS A 125 22.76 11.07 -7.21
CA HIS A 125 22.00 12.18 -7.83
C HIS A 125 21.89 12.08 -9.37
N ASN A 126 22.78 11.32 -10.02
CA ASN A 126 22.88 11.25 -11.49
C ASN A 126 22.46 9.87 -12.07
N GLY A 127 21.79 9.03 -11.28
CA GLY A 127 21.13 7.84 -11.81
C GLY A 127 19.93 8.27 -12.65
N ILE A 128 19.75 7.68 -13.82
CA ILE A 128 18.76 8.04 -14.86
C ILE A 128 17.30 8.04 -14.35
N HIS A 129 17.07 7.50 -13.16
CA HIS A 129 15.81 7.56 -12.42
C HIS A 129 16.12 8.09 -11.02
N GLY A 130 15.41 9.13 -10.58
CA GLY A 130 15.63 9.77 -9.27
C GLY A 130 15.48 8.79 -8.09
N PRO A 131 15.71 9.25 -6.84
CA PRO A 131 15.54 8.41 -5.66
C PRO A 131 14.17 7.70 -5.68
N LEU A 132 14.10 6.42 -5.30
CA LEU A 132 12.85 5.64 -5.33
C LEU A 132 11.70 6.30 -4.55
N SER A 133 12.03 7.11 -3.56
CA SER A 133 11.09 8.00 -2.86
C SER A 133 10.39 9.01 -3.80
N ASN A 134 11.12 9.63 -4.73
CA ASN A 134 10.53 10.54 -5.73
C ASN A 134 9.63 9.79 -6.68
N VAL A 135 10.05 8.63 -7.17
CA VAL A 135 9.21 7.80 -8.05
C VAL A 135 7.91 7.41 -7.35
N TYR A 136 7.96 7.12 -6.05
CA TYR A 136 6.76 6.86 -5.27
C TYR A 136 5.85 8.10 -5.15
N VAL A 137 6.42 9.28 -4.89
CA VAL A 137 5.68 10.55 -4.86
C VAL A 137 5.05 10.84 -6.23
N ASP A 138 5.80 10.67 -7.32
CA ASP A 138 5.30 10.86 -8.69
C ASP A 138 4.11 9.93 -8.96
N ARG A 139 4.20 8.66 -8.56
CA ARG A 139 3.07 7.72 -8.67
C ARG A 139 1.87 8.14 -7.85
N ILE A 140 2.04 8.67 -6.64
CA ILE A 140 0.92 9.23 -5.85
C ILE A 140 0.28 10.40 -6.60
N CYS A 141 1.08 11.32 -7.17
CA CYS A 141 0.58 12.48 -7.89
C CYS A 141 -0.14 12.13 -9.20
N GLU A 142 0.29 11.06 -9.88
CA GLU A 142 -0.34 10.55 -11.11
C GLU A 142 -1.62 9.76 -10.81
N ILE A 143 -1.58 8.86 -9.82
CA ILE A 143 -2.69 7.97 -9.45
C ILE A 143 -3.77 8.71 -8.67
N LYS A 144 -3.40 9.71 -7.86
CA LYS A 144 -4.29 10.54 -7.02
C LYS A 144 -5.21 9.71 -6.12
N PRO A 145 -4.66 8.90 -5.19
CA PRO A 145 -5.47 8.20 -4.20
C PRO A 145 -6.10 9.19 -3.22
N ASP A 146 -7.18 8.79 -2.54
CA ASP A 146 -7.86 9.62 -1.54
C ASP A 146 -7.03 9.80 -0.26
N PHE A 147 -6.17 8.83 0.03
CA PHE A 147 -5.19 8.92 1.10
C PHE A 147 -3.91 8.19 0.72
N PHE A 148 -2.82 8.55 1.39
CA PHE A 148 -1.58 7.81 1.28
C PHE A 148 -0.84 7.71 2.61
N VAL A 149 -0.01 6.67 2.74
CA VAL A 149 0.96 6.52 3.82
C VAL A 149 2.36 6.39 3.24
N PHE A 150 3.23 7.29 3.67
CA PHE A 150 4.66 7.27 3.38
C PHE A 150 5.40 6.95 4.69
N GLU A 151 5.82 5.70 4.85
CA GLU A 151 6.61 5.27 6.01
C GLU A 151 8.10 5.53 5.76
N ASN A 152 8.79 6.09 6.75
CA ASN A 152 10.23 6.27 6.70
C ASN A 152 10.80 6.52 8.11
N VAL A 153 12.13 6.46 8.23
CA VAL A 153 12.85 6.73 9.48
C VAL A 153 12.76 8.20 9.91
N ALA A 154 12.83 8.45 11.22
CA ALA A 154 12.75 9.80 11.82
C ALA A 154 13.79 10.81 11.29
N GLY A 155 14.90 10.34 10.71
CA GLY A 155 15.91 11.18 10.06
C GLY A 155 15.40 11.92 8.81
N LEU A 156 14.26 11.52 8.25
CA LEU A 156 13.66 12.19 7.10
C LEU A 156 13.25 13.65 7.41
N PHE A 157 12.73 13.94 8.59
CA PHE A 157 12.23 15.29 8.93
C PHE A 157 13.27 16.17 9.65
N ARG A 158 14.27 15.57 10.30
CA ARG A 158 15.16 16.28 11.24
C ARG A 158 16.28 17.06 10.54
N THR A 159 16.75 16.62 9.39
CA THR A 159 17.88 17.23 8.67
C THR A 159 17.42 18.26 7.64
N LYS A 160 18.07 19.44 7.63
CA LYS A 160 17.71 20.58 6.77
C LYS A 160 17.66 20.20 5.28
N LYS A 161 18.65 19.45 4.81
CA LYS A 161 18.76 18.93 3.44
C LYS A 161 17.57 18.06 3.02
N HIS A 162 16.91 17.39 3.98
CA HIS A 162 15.79 16.49 3.70
C HIS A 162 14.46 17.22 3.66
N ARG A 163 14.30 18.28 4.49
CA ARG A 163 13.16 19.19 4.36
C ARG A 163 13.18 19.92 3.02
N GLU A 164 14.35 20.29 2.50
CA GLU A 164 14.50 20.90 1.17
C GLU A 164 14.22 19.91 0.02
N PHE A 165 14.36 18.60 0.23
CA PHE A 165 14.04 17.57 -0.77
C PHE A 165 12.54 17.24 -0.84
N LEU A 166 11.82 17.42 0.27
CA LEU A 166 10.38 17.16 0.38
C LEU A 166 9.51 18.43 0.22
N ALA A 167 10.12 19.61 0.13
CA ALA A 167 9.45 20.90 -0.04
C ALA A 167 9.32 21.28 -1.51
#